data_AF-A0A1W9J5W0-F1
#
_entry.id   AF-A0A1W9J5W0-F1
#
_cell.length_a   1.000
_cell.length_b   1.000
_cell.length_c   1.000
_cell.angle_alpha   90.00
_cell.angle_beta   90.00
_cell.angle_gamma   90.00
#
_symmetry.space_group_name_H-M   'P 1'
#
loop_
_entity.id
_entity.type
_entity.pdbx_description
1 polymer ?
#
loop_
_entity_poly.entity_id
_entity_poly.type
_entity_poly.pdbx_seq_one_letter_code
_entity_poly.pdbx_strand_id
1 'polypeptide(L)'
;MAATSAYAQTTEGLDLNRVHFVISAPPEVTSRLSRHARSLFTKAGLPLPDPEGHDRPFIATLTLTLAPQSLGEGCTGHLLYDPSLTLTEPVRIPRNSVIMDDVTWLAHTGTQVRKSVSLSDLERDLEELVDQFLSDYRATNAGSRSPIPRTTHPTPHPGAQHPDTPATALEALRSDSPLKGLRSDQLQISITAGRFSQSLTTQALQQFSDAGLALSPSRDQHGQTTLGVELIQQPLEDRCPGKVLYESGLYLVEQIQLTRNPRISIWSDTWLRETTLVVAPRSQEQLESDQDALLRQFIDSLKAR
;
A
#
# COMPACT_ATOMS: atom_id res chain seq x y z
N MET A 1 -13.84 -5.35 -3.36
CA MET A 1 -12.88 -4.58 -4.18
C MET A 1 -12.39 -3.44 -3.30
N ALA A 2 -11.40 -3.72 -2.47
CA ALA A 2 -10.64 -2.70 -1.74
C ALA A 2 -9.68 -2.02 -2.73
N ALA A 3 -9.54 -0.70 -2.66
CA ALA A 3 -8.54 0.12 -3.37
C ALA A 3 -8.17 -0.35 -4.79
N THR A 4 -9.04 -0.10 -5.77
CA THR A 4 -8.69 -0.17 -7.21
C THR A 4 -8.69 1.18 -7.92
N SER A 5 -8.99 2.29 -7.24
CA SER A 5 -9.16 3.58 -7.91
C SER A 5 -7.94 4.48 -7.77
N ALA A 6 -6.88 4.19 -8.56
CA ALA A 6 -5.99 5.16 -9.25
C ALA A 6 -4.52 4.71 -9.40
N TYR A 7 -4.16 3.43 -9.23
CA TYR A 7 -2.76 3.03 -9.41
C TYR A 7 -2.36 2.99 -10.89
N ALA A 8 -1.67 4.03 -11.36
CA ALA A 8 -0.71 3.84 -12.45
C ALA A 8 0.54 3.17 -11.83
N GLN A 9 0.49 1.85 -11.68
CA GLN A 9 1.64 1.08 -11.18
C GLN A 9 2.73 1.04 -12.25
N THR A 10 3.98 1.28 -11.87
CA THR A 10 5.08 1.21 -12.83
C THR A 10 6.36 0.70 -12.22
N THR A 11 7.07 -0.09 -13.02
CA THR A 11 8.45 -0.50 -12.79
C THR A 11 9.39 0.08 -13.84
N GLU A 12 8.89 0.97 -14.70
CA GLU A 12 9.66 1.56 -15.80
C GLU A 12 10.89 2.31 -15.26
N GLY A 13 12.06 2.03 -15.82
CA GLY A 13 13.34 2.62 -15.44
C GLY A 13 13.93 2.12 -14.12
N LEU A 14 13.33 1.10 -13.49
CA LEU A 14 13.81 0.58 -12.21
C LEU A 14 15.13 -0.17 -12.42
N ASP A 15 16.17 0.18 -11.67
CA ASP A 15 17.40 -0.60 -11.63
C ASP A 15 17.31 -1.62 -10.50
N LEU A 16 17.03 -2.89 -10.84
CA LEU A 16 16.93 -3.98 -9.86
C LEU A 16 18.21 -4.19 -9.06
N ASN A 17 19.38 -3.78 -9.58
CA ASN A 17 20.61 -3.80 -8.80
C ASN A 17 20.63 -2.76 -7.70
N ARG A 18 19.60 -1.92 -7.54
CA ARG A 18 19.49 -0.92 -6.47
C ARG A 18 18.19 -1.07 -5.69
N VAL A 19 17.59 -2.25 -5.75
CA VAL A 19 16.39 -2.60 -4.99
C VAL A 19 16.78 -3.43 -3.77
N HIS A 20 16.35 -2.98 -2.60
CA HIS A 20 16.45 -3.77 -1.37
C HIS A 20 15.26 -4.72 -1.29
N PHE A 21 15.50 -6.02 -1.17
CA PHE A 21 14.43 -7.01 -1.05
C PHE A 21 14.22 -7.43 0.40
N VAL A 22 13.01 -7.23 0.89
CA VAL A 22 12.58 -7.54 2.26
C VAL A 22 11.45 -8.55 2.21
N ILE A 23 11.43 -9.48 3.16
CA ILE A 23 10.34 -10.44 3.32
C ILE A 23 9.79 -10.35 4.74
N SER A 24 8.46 -10.27 4.84
CA SER A 24 7.70 -10.34 6.08
C SER A 24 6.89 -11.64 6.05
N ALA A 25 7.32 -12.63 6.81
CA ALA A 25 6.71 -13.96 6.88
C ALA A 25 6.95 -14.56 8.28
N PRO A 26 6.32 -15.69 8.65
CA PRO A 26 6.65 -16.36 9.90
C PRO A 26 8.16 -16.65 10.00
N PRO A 27 8.82 -16.39 11.14
CA PRO A 27 10.27 -16.49 11.28
C PRO A 27 10.82 -17.87 10.89
N GLU A 28 10.05 -18.93 11.12
CA GLU A 28 10.44 -20.31 10.88
C GLU A 28 10.63 -20.64 9.39
N VAL A 29 9.97 -19.89 8.51
CA VAL A 29 9.97 -20.13 7.05
C VAL A 29 10.65 -19.01 6.25
N THR A 30 10.93 -17.87 6.90
CA THR A 30 11.44 -16.65 6.26
C THR A 30 12.72 -16.90 5.44
N SER A 31 13.72 -17.61 5.98
CA SER A 31 14.97 -17.88 5.25
C SER A 31 14.76 -18.78 4.03
N ARG A 32 13.81 -19.73 4.10
CA ARG A 32 13.47 -20.62 2.98
C ARG A 32 12.80 -19.82 1.87
N LEU A 33 11.79 -19.03 2.22
CA LEU A 33 11.05 -18.19 1.27
C LEU A 33 11.96 -17.13 0.63
N SER A 34 12.83 -16.48 1.40
CA SER A 34 13.82 -15.53 0.88
C SER A 34 14.74 -16.16 -0.16
N ARG A 35 15.27 -17.37 0.12
CA ARG A 35 16.09 -18.13 -0.83
C ARG A 35 15.30 -18.50 -2.09
N HIS A 36 14.04 -18.90 -1.94
CA HIS A 36 13.18 -19.24 -3.06
C HIS A 36 12.94 -18.03 -3.96
N ALA A 37 12.50 -16.90 -3.41
CA ALA A 37 12.31 -15.65 -4.15
C ALA A 37 13.59 -15.25 -4.91
N ARG A 38 14.75 -15.20 -4.23
CA ARG A 38 16.03 -14.87 -4.88
C ARG A 38 16.39 -15.83 -6.01
N SER A 39 16.08 -17.12 -5.87
CA SER A 39 16.25 -18.11 -6.94
C SER A 39 15.33 -17.81 -8.14
N LEU A 40 14.08 -17.41 -7.94
CA LEU A 40 13.17 -17.02 -9.03
C LEU A 40 13.71 -15.81 -9.81
N PHE A 41 14.12 -14.76 -9.10
CA PHE A 41 14.77 -13.58 -9.70
C PHE A 41 16.03 -13.94 -10.49
N THR A 42 16.87 -14.82 -9.94
CA THR A 42 18.09 -15.30 -10.62
C THR A 42 17.76 -16.11 -11.88
N LYS A 43 16.81 -17.06 -11.81
CA LYS A 43 16.33 -17.84 -12.97
C LYS A 43 15.74 -16.94 -14.06
N ALA A 44 15.12 -15.84 -13.66
CA ALA A 44 14.57 -14.82 -14.55
C ALA A 44 15.64 -13.92 -15.22
N GLY A 45 16.92 -14.09 -14.86
CA GLY A 45 18.03 -13.28 -15.36
C GLY A 45 18.11 -11.88 -14.73
N LEU A 46 17.47 -11.68 -13.58
CA LEU A 46 17.32 -10.40 -12.89
C LEU A 46 17.68 -10.56 -11.40
N PRO A 47 18.92 -10.93 -11.06
CA PRO A 47 19.30 -11.22 -9.68
C PRO A 47 19.17 -9.97 -8.80
N LEU A 48 18.60 -10.16 -7.60
CA LEU A 48 18.53 -9.12 -6.58
C LEU A 48 19.86 -9.07 -5.81
N PRO A 49 20.32 -7.88 -5.41
CA PRO A 49 21.55 -7.73 -4.64
C PRO A 49 21.43 -8.34 -3.24
N ASP A 50 22.56 -8.81 -2.72
CA ASP A 50 22.69 -9.21 -1.33
C ASP A 50 22.96 -7.99 -0.45
N PRO A 51 22.26 -7.83 0.69
CA PRO A 51 22.38 -6.64 1.53
C PRO A 51 23.77 -6.50 2.17
N GLU A 52 24.46 -7.61 2.45
CA GLU A 52 25.74 -7.62 3.18
C GLU A 52 26.98 -7.33 2.33
N GLY A 53 26.82 -7.02 1.04
CA GLY A 53 27.95 -6.83 0.13
C GLY A 53 27.76 -5.76 -0.94
N HIS A 54 26.81 -4.84 -0.72
CA HIS A 54 26.43 -3.88 -1.75
C HIS A 54 27.07 -2.51 -1.58
N ASP A 55 27.91 -2.13 -2.53
CA ASP A 55 28.66 -0.87 -2.52
C ASP A 55 27.81 0.36 -2.89
N ARG A 56 26.58 0.17 -3.42
CA ARG A 56 25.71 1.26 -3.90
C ARG A 56 24.47 1.40 -3.02
N PRO A 57 24.00 2.64 -2.79
CA PRO A 57 22.77 2.87 -2.03
C PRO A 57 21.56 2.36 -2.82
N PHE A 58 20.70 1.67 -2.10
CA PHE A 58 19.36 1.30 -2.57
C PHE A 58 18.53 2.55 -2.86
N ILE A 59 17.71 2.48 -3.90
CA ILE A 59 16.79 3.56 -4.31
C ILE A 59 15.34 3.16 -4.13
N ALA A 60 15.08 1.90 -3.82
CA ALA A 60 13.74 1.35 -3.69
C ALA A 60 13.80 0.12 -2.78
N THR A 61 12.66 -0.18 -2.16
CA THR A 61 12.47 -1.40 -1.37
C THR A 61 11.35 -2.22 -1.98
N LEU A 62 11.61 -3.49 -2.24
CA LEU A 62 10.63 -4.47 -2.67
C LEU A 62 10.30 -5.37 -1.48
N THR A 63 9.09 -5.26 -0.94
CA THR A 63 8.66 -5.97 0.26
C THR A 63 7.65 -7.04 -0.11
N LEU A 64 7.99 -8.30 0.19
CA LEU A 64 7.08 -9.44 0.09
C LEU A 64 6.43 -9.71 1.46
N THR A 65 5.11 -9.56 1.55
CA THR A 65 4.33 -9.85 2.76
C THR A 65 3.60 -11.17 2.59
N LEU A 66 3.91 -12.14 3.44
CA LEU A 66 3.36 -13.49 3.50
C LEU A 66 3.15 -13.89 4.97
N ALA A 67 2.59 -12.98 5.76
CA ALA A 67 2.46 -13.11 7.22
C ALA A 67 0.99 -13.25 7.63
N PRO A 68 0.48 -14.49 7.83
CA PRO A 68 -0.86 -14.70 8.38
C PRO A 68 -0.94 -14.16 9.81
N GLN A 69 -2.03 -13.46 10.12
CA GLN A 69 -2.30 -12.88 11.43
C GLN A 69 -3.44 -13.62 12.10
N SER A 70 -3.28 -13.99 13.36
CA SER A 70 -4.36 -14.65 14.10
C SER A 70 -5.53 -13.70 14.32
N LEU A 71 -6.74 -14.16 14.02
CA LEU A 71 -7.95 -13.44 14.41
C LEU A 71 -8.22 -13.70 15.89
N GLY A 72 -8.58 -12.64 16.62
CA GLY A 72 -8.92 -12.72 18.04
C GLY A 72 -10.23 -13.51 18.28
N GLU A 73 -10.76 -13.40 19.50
CA GLU A 73 -11.92 -14.19 19.97
C GLU A 73 -13.14 -14.16 19.04
N GLY A 74 -13.32 -13.06 18.29
CA GLY A 74 -14.41 -12.88 17.33
C GLY A 74 -14.41 -13.82 16.11
N CYS A 75 -13.29 -14.48 15.81
CA CYS A 75 -13.17 -15.48 14.74
C CYS A 75 -12.12 -16.56 15.08
N THR A 76 -12.32 -17.23 16.21
CA THR A 76 -11.33 -18.17 16.77
C THR A 76 -10.94 -19.27 15.77
N GLY A 77 -9.63 -19.58 15.72
CA GLY A 77 -9.07 -20.61 14.84
C GLY A 77 -8.98 -20.20 13.36
N HIS A 78 -9.21 -18.92 13.05
CA HIS A 78 -9.02 -18.36 11.73
C HIS A 78 -7.92 -17.29 11.75
N LEU A 79 -7.40 -17.01 10.56
CA LEU A 79 -6.29 -16.12 10.29
C LEU A 79 -6.74 -15.10 9.23
N LEU A 80 -6.33 -13.85 9.41
CA LEU A 80 -6.32 -12.84 8.35
C LEU A 80 -5.04 -13.00 7.56
N TYR A 81 -5.14 -13.12 6.24
CA TYR A 81 -4.01 -13.32 5.37
C TYR A 81 -4.17 -12.46 4.12
N ASP A 82 -3.22 -11.55 3.92
CA ASP A 82 -3.23 -10.58 2.83
C ASP A 82 -1.84 -10.58 2.17
N PRO A 83 -1.58 -11.55 1.27
CA PRO A 83 -0.27 -11.67 0.66
C PRO A 83 -0.09 -10.63 -0.44
N SER A 84 1.06 -9.96 -0.41
CA SER A 84 1.37 -8.84 -1.30
C SER A 84 2.85 -8.72 -1.59
N LEU A 85 3.18 -8.11 -2.72
CA LEU A 85 4.52 -7.69 -3.10
C LEU A 85 4.45 -6.21 -3.49
N THR A 86 5.19 -5.38 -2.76
CA THR A 86 5.08 -3.92 -2.86
C THR A 86 6.42 -3.30 -3.17
N LEU A 87 6.48 -2.47 -4.20
CA LEU A 87 7.63 -1.61 -4.49
C LEU A 87 7.39 -0.23 -3.87
N THR A 88 8.25 0.14 -2.93
CA THR A 88 8.27 1.47 -2.31
C THR A 88 9.49 2.24 -2.78
N GLU A 89 9.29 3.48 -3.21
CA GLU A 89 10.33 4.36 -3.74
C GLU A 89 10.20 5.77 -3.15
N PRO A 90 11.30 6.55 -3.09
CA PRO A 90 11.22 7.97 -2.81
C PRO A 90 10.61 8.72 -3.99
N VAL A 91 9.51 9.42 -3.73
CA VAL A 91 8.73 10.18 -4.69
C VAL A 91 8.61 11.64 -4.26
N ARG A 92 8.48 12.54 -5.23
CA ARG A 92 8.26 13.96 -5.00
C ARG A 92 6.82 14.32 -5.28
N ILE A 93 6.17 14.96 -4.31
CA ILE A 93 4.85 15.57 -4.51
C ILE A 93 5.02 16.92 -5.22
N PRO A 94 4.47 17.14 -6.43
CA PRO A 94 4.66 18.37 -7.20
C PRO A 94 4.17 19.62 -6.48
N ARG A 95 3.01 19.57 -5.81
CA ARG A 95 2.38 20.76 -5.20
C ARG A 95 3.21 21.41 -4.09
N ASN A 96 4.07 20.67 -3.40
CA ASN A 96 4.82 21.17 -2.25
C ASN A 96 6.30 20.74 -2.22
N SER A 97 6.73 19.96 -3.21
CA SER A 97 8.10 19.44 -3.34
C SER A 97 8.58 18.56 -2.18
N VAL A 98 7.69 18.08 -1.32
CA VAL A 98 8.03 17.11 -0.28
C VAL A 98 8.46 15.80 -0.95
N ILE A 99 9.54 15.20 -0.43
CA ILE A 99 9.98 13.86 -0.78
C ILE A 99 9.50 12.92 0.33
N MET A 100 8.84 11.83 -0.06
CA MET A 100 8.40 10.78 0.84
C MET A 100 8.58 9.42 0.18
N ASP A 101 8.62 8.36 0.98
CA ASP A 101 8.54 7.01 0.46
C ASP A 101 7.08 6.66 0.17
N ASP A 102 6.80 6.20 -1.05
CA ASP A 102 5.45 5.87 -1.51
C ASP A 102 5.45 4.59 -2.36
N VAL A 103 4.29 3.95 -2.47
CA VAL A 103 4.11 2.73 -3.24
C VAL A 103 3.98 3.08 -4.73
N THR A 104 4.85 2.52 -5.56
CA THR A 104 4.89 2.80 -7.01
C THR A 104 4.47 1.59 -7.85
N TRP A 105 4.45 0.41 -7.24
CA TRP A 105 3.93 -0.82 -7.82
C TRP A 105 3.46 -1.77 -6.71
N LEU A 106 2.36 -2.50 -6.94
CA LEU A 106 1.75 -3.41 -5.96
C LEU A 106 1.09 -4.59 -6.67
N ALA A 107 1.49 -5.82 -6.33
CA ALA A 107 0.68 -7.00 -6.57
C ALA A 107 0.16 -7.52 -5.23
N HIS A 108 -1.11 -7.92 -5.18
CA HIS A 108 -1.71 -8.55 -4.02
C HIS A 108 -2.81 -9.51 -4.47
N THR A 109 -3.09 -10.55 -3.67
CA THR A 109 -4.18 -11.51 -3.98
C THR A 109 -5.50 -11.16 -3.29
N GLY A 110 -5.52 -10.02 -2.59
CA GLY A 110 -6.63 -9.57 -1.76
C GLY A 110 -6.63 -10.20 -0.38
N THR A 111 -7.25 -9.49 0.56
CA THR A 111 -7.34 -9.90 1.96
C THR A 111 -8.31 -11.07 2.12
N GLN A 112 -7.87 -12.10 2.85
CA GLN A 112 -8.60 -13.34 2.99
C GLN A 112 -8.67 -13.78 4.45
N VAL A 113 -9.82 -14.31 4.85
CA VAL A 113 -9.96 -15.07 6.09
C VAL A 113 -9.79 -16.55 5.76
N ARG A 114 -8.83 -17.21 6.43
CA ARG A 114 -8.46 -18.62 6.23
C ARG A 114 -8.38 -19.35 7.57
N LYS A 115 -8.62 -20.67 7.60
CA LYS A 115 -8.40 -21.49 8.82
C LYS A 115 -6.92 -21.70 9.11
N SER A 116 -6.15 -21.94 8.07
CA SER A 116 -4.71 -22.18 8.14
C SER A 116 -4.06 -21.72 6.84
N VAL A 117 -2.77 -21.40 6.91
CA VAL A 117 -1.94 -21.15 5.74
C VAL A 117 -0.75 -22.09 5.81
N SER A 118 -0.65 -23.01 4.85
CA SER A 118 0.45 -23.97 4.81
C SER A 118 1.68 -23.37 4.15
N LEU A 119 2.85 -23.98 4.35
CA LEU A 119 4.06 -23.57 3.63
C LEU A 119 3.89 -23.65 2.11
N SER A 120 3.17 -24.64 1.61
CA SER A 120 2.87 -24.75 0.17
C SER A 120 1.98 -23.62 -0.33
N ASP A 121 1.06 -23.10 0.51
CA ASP A 121 0.29 -21.91 0.16
C ASP A 121 1.20 -20.67 0.09
N LEU A 122 2.08 -20.48 1.07
CA LEU A 122 3.04 -19.37 1.06
C LEU A 122 3.98 -19.43 -0.15
N GLU A 123 4.46 -20.61 -0.52
CA GLU A 123 5.33 -20.80 -1.68
C GLU A 123 4.60 -20.53 -3.00
N ARG A 124 3.35 -20.98 -3.15
CA ARG A 124 2.52 -20.66 -4.32
C ARG A 124 2.29 -19.15 -4.44
N ASP A 125 1.85 -18.52 -3.36
CA ASP A 125 1.54 -17.08 -3.39
C ASP A 125 2.82 -16.24 -3.64
N LEU A 126 3.97 -16.69 -3.11
CA LEU A 126 5.29 -16.12 -3.43
C LEU A 126 5.59 -16.19 -4.94
N GLU A 127 5.44 -17.37 -5.53
CA GLU A 127 5.69 -17.60 -6.96
C GLU A 127 4.78 -16.70 -7.81
N GLU A 128 3.47 -16.68 -7.54
CA GLU A 128 2.50 -15.86 -8.26
C GLU A 128 2.84 -14.36 -8.20
N LEU A 129 3.15 -13.85 -7.01
CA LEU A 129 3.49 -12.44 -6.81
C LEU A 129 4.80 -12.04 -7.49
N VAL A 130 5.83 -12.89 -7.39
CA VAL A 130 7.14 -12.65 -8.03
C VAL A 130 7.01 -12.72 -9.54
N ASP A 131 6.26 -13.69 -10.08
CA ASP A 131 6.05 -13.82 -11.51
C ASP A 131 5.30 -12.62 -12.09
N GLN A 132 4.30 -12.10 -11.37
CA GLN A 132 3.61 -10.87 -11.76
C GLN A 132 4.58 -9.68 -11.82
N PHE A 133 5.42 -9.49 -10.79
CA PHE A 133 6.44 -8.42 -10.80
C PHE A 133 7.41 -8.56 -11.97
N LEU A 134 7.91 -9.76 -12.22
CA LEU A 134 8.85 -10.03 -13.31
C LEU A 134 8.22 -9.79 -14.69
N SER A 135 6.94 -10.13 -14.84
CA SER A 135 6.16 -9.87 -16.04
C SER A 135 6.06 -8.36 -16.30
N ASP A 136 5.62 -7.60 -15.32
CA ASP A 136 5.42 -6.14 -15.44
C ASP A 136 6.75 -5.40 -15.64
N TYR A 137 7.80 -5.83 -14.93
CA TYR A 137 9.14 -5.31 -15.10
C TYR A 137 9.64 -5.50 -16.53
N ARG A 138 9.47 -6.70 -17.10
CA ARG A 138 9.90 -6.98 -18.48
C ARG A 138 9.08 -6.21 -19.50
N ALA A 139 7.77 -6.10 -19.30
CA ALA A 139 6.88 -5.38 -20.19
C ALA A 139 7.26 -3.89 -20.30
N THR A 140 7.63 -3.27 -19.18
CA THR A 140 7.95 -1.85 -19.10
C THR A 140 9.42 -1.52 -19.38
N ASN A 141 10.37 -2.45 -19.15
CA ASN A 141 11.82 -2.20 -19.24
C ASN A 141 12.52 -2.91 -20.40
N ALA A 142 11.79 -3.43 -21.39
CA ALA A 142 12.36 -4.16 -22.52
C ALA A 142 13.47 -3.40 -23.29
N GLY A 143 13.47 -2.06 -23.25
CA GLY A 143 14.44 -1.20 -23.95
C GLY A 143 15.77 -0.88 -23.22
N SER A 144 15.91 -1.16 -21.92
CA SER A 144 17.01 -0.58 -21.09
C SER A 144 18.26 -1.47 -20.93
N ARG A 145 18.40 -2.57 -21.66
CA ARG A 145 19.57 -3.48 -21.52
C ARG A 145 20.82 -2.93 -22.23
N SER A 146 21.67 -2.22 -21.49
CA SER A 146 23.12 -2.12 -21.81
C SER A 146 23.96 -2.52 -20.59
N PRO A 147 24.92 -3.45 -20.72
CA PRO A 147 25.71 -3.94 -19.59
C PRO A 147 27.00 -3.12 -19.43
N ILE A 148 27.27 -2.56 -18.25
CA ILE A 148 28.58 -1.95 -17.93
C ILE A 148 29.09 -2.40 -16.54
N PRO A 149 30.42 -2.61 -16.39
CA PRO A 149 31.03 -3.57 -15.47
C PRO A 149 31.40 -3.03 -14.08
N ARG A 150 31.74 -3.98 -13.19
CA ARG A 150 32.16 -3.88 -11.78
C ARG A 150 33.56 -3.28 -11.57
N THR A 151 33.77 -2.58 -10.44
CA THR A 151 35.03 -2.40 -9.67
C THR A 151 34.71 -1.60 -8.38
N THR A 152 34.64 -2.21 -7.19
CA THR A 152 35.64 -2.47 -6.11
C THR A 152 35.98 -1.32 -5.13
N HIS A 153 35.46 -1.46 -3.88
CA HIS A 153 36.16 -1.44 -2.56
C HIS A 153 36.37 -0.13 -1.71
N PRO A 154 36.46 -0.23 -0.36
CA PRO A 154 35.53 0.41 0.60
C PRO A 154 36.17 1.12 1.84
N THR A 155 35.37 1.71 2.76
CA THR A 155 35.71 1.93 4.20
C THR A 155 34.45 2.35 5.04
N PRO A 156 34.40 2.13 6.39
CA PRO A 156 33.20 1.62 7.10
C PRO A 156 32.55 2.52 8.20
N HIS A 157 31.42 2.02 8.79
CA HIS A 157 30.75 2.29 10.11
C HIS A 157 29.43 3.12 10.15
N PRO A 158 28.54 3.01 11.19
CA PRO A 158 27.98 1.81 11.85
C PRO A 158 26.44 1.88 12.18
N GLY A 159 25.81 0.69 12.22
CA GLY A 159 24.63 0.17 12.95
C GLY A 159 23.48 1.00 13.58
N ALA A 160 22.26 0.45 13.46
CA ALA A 160 21.19 0.39 14.48
C ALA A 160 20.08 -0.58 14.00
N GLN A 161 19.95 -1.81 14.54
CA GLN A 161 19.07 -2.26 15.64
C GLN A 161 17.55 -2.05 15.46
N HIS A 162 16.83 -3.20 15.48
CA HIS A 162 15.36 -3.40 15.54
C HIS A 162 14.72 -2.72 16.76
N PRO A 163 13.38 -2.59 16.76
CA PRO A 163 12.62 -3.51 17.62
C PRO A 163 11.32 -4.05 17.02
N ASP A 164 11.00 -5.29 17.40
CA ASP A 164 9.70 -5.96 17.25
C ASP A 164 8.61 -5.26 18.08
N THR A 165 7.38 -5.23 17.58
CA THR A 165 6.17 -4.98 18.39
C THR A 165 4.98 -5.75 17.77
N PRO A 166 4.15 -6.45 18.55
CA PRO A 166 3.03 -7.22 18.04
C PRO A 166 1.80 -6.31 17.81
N ALA A 167 1.14 -6.41 16.66
CA ALA A 167 -0.08 -5.64 16.37
C ALA A 167 -1.23 -6.57 15.93
N THR A 168 -2.34 -6.49 16.67
CA THR A 168 -3.65 -7.05 16.33
C THR A 168 -4.47 -5.99 15.58
N ALA A 169 -3.96 -5.54 14.45
CA ALA A 169 -4.61 -4.71 13.44
C ALA A 169 -3.58 -4.55 12.31
N LEU A 170 -3.97 -4.74 11.05
CA LEU A 170 -3.18 -4.20 9.95
C LEU A 170 -3.57 -2.73 9.81
N GLU A 171 -2.90 -1.87 10.57
CA GLU A 171 -3.05 -0.43 10.46
C GLU A 171 -1.87 0.08 9.63
N ALA A 172 -2.10 0.42 8.36
CA ALA A 172 -1.10 1.13 7.58
C ALA A 172 -1.13 2.60 8.02
N LEU A 173 -0.39 2.92 9.08
CA LEU A 173 -0.16 4.30 9.51
C LEU A 173 0.93 4.92 8.62
N ARG A 174 0.55 5.68 7.59
CA ARG A 174 1.43 6.68 6.98
C ARG A 174 0.85 8.07 7.18
N SER A 175 1.33 8.75 8.22
CA SER A 175 1.05 10.17 8.43
C SER A 175 2.22 10.85 9.13
N ASP A 176 2.93 11.71 8.40
CA ASP A 176 3.69 12.84 8.95
C ASP A 176 3.61 14.02 7.94
N SER A 177 2.43 14.67 7.91
CA SER A 177 2.20 16.02 7.38
C SER A 177 2.58 16.36 5.91
N PRO A 178 2.24 15.56 4.89
CA PRO A 178 2.44 15.95 3.49
C PRO A 178 1.40 16.96 2.99
N LEU A 179 0.34 17.26 3.74
CA LEU A 179 -0.81 17.98 3.17
C LEU A 179 -0.48 19.46 2.80
N LYS A 180 0.60 20.06 3.31
CA LYS A 180 0.98 21.49 3.09
C LYS A 180 0.84 21.93 1.62
N GLY A 181 0.10 23.01 1.36
CA GLY A 181 -0.14 23.53 0.01
C GLY A 181 -1.27 22.84 -0.75
N LEU A 182 -1.95 21.83 -0.15
CA LEU A 182 -3.17 21.28 -0.72
C LEU A 182 -4.26 22.36 -0.79
N ARG A 183 -4.83 22.52 -1.97
CA ARG A 183 -5.94 23.44 -2.28
C ARG A 183 -7.26 22.71 -2.15
N SER A 184 -8.01 22.97 -1.09
CA SER A 184 -9.30 22.31 -0.85
C SER A 184 -10.29 22.59 -1.98
N ASP A 185 -10.27 23.79 -2.59
CA ASP A 185 -11.13 24.16 -3.70
C ASP A 185 -10.90 23.37 -5.00
N GLN A 186 -9.81 22.59 -5.06
CA GLN A 186 -9.49 21.67 -6.17
C GLN A 186 -9.65 20.20 -5.78
N LEU A 187 -10.06 19.92 -4.54
CA LEU A 187 -10.21 18.58 -4.02
C LEU A 187 -11.59 18.03 -4.39
N GLN A 188 -11.59 16.90 -5.08
CA GLN A 188 -12.80 16.12 -5.31
C GLN A 188 -12.98 15.10 -4.19
N ILE A 189 -14.23 14.76 -3.86
CA ILE A 189 -14.51 13.66 -2.93
C ILE A 189 -15.20 12.50 -3.65
N SER A 190 -14.74 11.28 -3.35
CA SER A 190 -15.32 10.03 -3.79
C SER A 190 -15.57 9.14 -2.58
N ILE A 191 -16.78 8.59 -2.44
CA ILE A 191 -17.13 7.73 -1.30
C ILE A 191 -17.72 6.42 -1.80
N THR A 192 -17.14 5.32 -1.36
CA THR A 192 -17.58 3.96 -1.68
C THR A 192 -18.02 3.25 -0.41
N ALA A 193 -19.33 3.12 -0.21
CA ALA A 193 -19.94 2.50 0.97
C ALA A 193 -21.19 1.68 0.60
N GLY A 194 -21.18 1.06 -0.59
CA GLY A 194 -22.31 0.31 -1.12
C GLY A 194 -23.57 1.16 -1.24
N ARG A 195 -24.70 0.68 -0.70
CA ARG A 195 -26.00 1.39 -0.75
C ARG A 195 -26.01 2.72 0.01
N PHE A 196 -25.04 2.96 0.90
CA PHE A 196 -24.97 4.18 1.72
C PHE A 196 -24.08 5.27 1.09
N SER A 197 -23.45 5.01 -0.05
CA SER A 197 -22.49 5.93 -0.68
C SER A 197 -23.06 7.33 -0.92
N GLN A 198 -24.33 7.44 -1.34
CA GLN A 198 -24.96 8.72 -1.64
C GLN A 198 -25.24 9.56 -0.39
N SER A 199 -25.78 8.96 0.67
CA SER A 199 -26.05 9.67 1.93
C SER A 199 -24.75 10.11 2.58
N LEU A 200 -23.76 9.22 2.61
CA LEU A 200 -22.43 9.48 3.16
C LEU A 200 -21.68 10.57 2.38
N THR A 201 -21.79 10.60 1.05
CA THR A 201 -21.25 11.70 0.22
C THR A 201 -21.86 13.05 0.60
N THR A 202 -23.19 13.08 0.79
CA THR A 202 -23.90 14.32 1.16
C THR A 202 -23.44 14.82 2.52
N GLN A 203 -23.30 13.91 3.50
CA GLN A 203 -22.79 14.23 4.83
C GLN A 203 -21.35 14.73 4.81
N ALA A 204 -20.47 14.09 4.03
CA ALA A 204 -19.09 14.52 3.91
C ALA A 204 -18.98 15.94 3.32
N LEU A 205 -19.75 16.25 2.26
CA LEU A 205 -19.80 17.59 1.69
C LEU A 205 -20.26 18.63 2.72
N GLN A 206 -21.27 18.29 3.54
CA GLN A 206 -21.73 19.17 4.62
C GLN A 206 -20.63 19.37 5.69
N GLN A 207 -19.96 18.31 6.13
CA GLN A 207 -18.90 18.37 7.14
C GLN A 207 -17.73 19.27 6.69
N PHE A 208 -17.35 19.22 5.41
CA PHE A 208 -16.33 20.11 4.87
C PHE A 208 -16.81 21.55 4.74
N SER A 209 -18.06 21.76 4.30
CA SER A 209 -18.69 23.08 4.25
C SER A 209 -18.71 23.74 5.64
N ASP A 210 -19.10 23.00 6.67
CA ASP A 210 -19.12 23.46 8.07
C ASP A 210 -17.71 23.78 8.58
N ALA A 211 -16.68 23.10 8.04
CA ALA A 211 -15.29 23.38 8.33
C ALA A 211 -14.71 24.57 7.53
N GLY A 212 -15.50 25.22 6.67
CA GLY A 212 -15.08 26.33 5.81
C GLY A 212 -14.28 25.89 4.59
N LEU A 213 -14.36 24.61 4.21
CA LEU A 213 -13.64 24.01 3.09
C LEU A 213 -14.62 23.71 1.95
N ALA A 214 -14.34 24.24 0.76
CA ALA A 214 -15.08 23.85 -0.43
C ALA A 214 -14.58 22.49 -0.92
N LEU A 215 -15.49 21.53 -1.08
CA LEU A 215 -15.26 20.28 -1.81
C LEU A 215 -16.25 20.18 -2.96
N SER A 216 -15.83 19.52 -4.02
CA SER A 216 -16.75 19.13 -5.10
C SER A 216 -16.92 17.60 -5.12
N PRO A 217 -18.12 17.09 -5.39
CA PRO A 217 -18.28 15.67 -5.64
C PRO A 217 -17.48 15.29 -6.89
N SER A 218 -16.84 14.12 -6.86
CA SER A 218 -16.10 13.61 -8.01
C SER A 218 -16.98 13.56 -9.26
N ARG A 219 -16.44 14.00 -10.39
CA ARG A 219 -17.10 14.00 -11.70
C ARG A 219 -16.28 13.22 -12.72
N ASP A 220 -15.96 11.96 -12.47
CA ASP A 220 -15.26 11.02 -13.39
C ASP A 220 -14.00 11.56 -14.12
N GLN A 221 -13.47 12.71 -13.71
CA GLN A 221 -12.41 13.41 -14.41
C GLN A 221 -11.07 12.87 -13.95
N HIS A 222 -10.46 12.07 -14.81
CA HIS A 222 -9.09 11.63 -14.66
C HIS A 222 -8.18 12.86 -14.60
N GLY A 223 -7.30 12.94 -13.60
CA GLY A 223 -6.31 14.01 -13.50
C GLY A 223 -6.56 15.06 -12.41
N GLN A 224 -7.51 14.86 -11.50
CA GLN A 224 -7.72 15.76 -10.35
C GLN A 224 -7.37 15.08 -9.02
N THR A 225 -6.86 15.89 -8.08
CA THR A 225 -6.60 15.45 -6.71
C THR A 225 -7.91 15.03 -6.05
N THR A 226 -7.95 13.80 -5.56
CA THR A 226 -9.18 13.18 -5.06
C THR A 226 -8.99 12.69 -3.63
N LEU A 227 -9.92 13.04 -2.75
CA LEU A 227 -10.09 12.45 -1.43
C LEU A 227 -11.07 11.26 -1.57
N GLY A 228 -10.56 10.05 -1.40
CA GLY A 228 -11.37 8.84 -1.42
C GLY A 228 -11.69 8.35 -0.02
N VAL A 229 -12.95 7.97 0.22
CA VAL A 229 -13.39 7.27 1.43
C VAL A 229 -13.92 5.90 1.02
N GLU A 230 -13.41 4.84 1.62
CA GLU A 230 -13.88 3.47 1.42
C GLU A 230 -14.40 2.90 2.74
N LEU A 231 -15.63 2.40 2.73
CA LEU A 231 -16.27 1.72 3.85
C LEU A 231 -16.94 0.45 3.33
N ILE A 232 -16.13 -0.56 3.07
CA ILE A 232 -16.52 -1.77 2.34
C ILE A 232 -16.79 -2.88 3.34
N GLN A 233 -17.91 -3.58 3.14
CA GLN A 233 -18.29 -4.73 3.95
C GLN A 233 -18.43 -5.95 3.05
N GLN A 234 -17.64 -6.99 3.31
CA GLN A 234 -17.66 -8.25 2.58
C GLN A 234 -18.11 -9.38 3.53
N PRO A 235 -19.24 -10.06 3.26
CA PRO A 235 -19.68 -11.19 4.08
C PRO A 235 -18.63 -12.30 4.15
N LEU A 236 -18.41 -12.86 5.33
CA LEU A 236 -17.47 -13.98 5.53
C LEU A 236 -18.14 -15.36 5.51
N GLU A 237 -19.46 -15.39 5.37
CA GLU A 237 -20.27 -16.61 5.25
C GLU A 237 -19.84 -17.69 6.27
N ASP A 238 -19.55 -18.91 5.80
CA ASP A 238 -19.16 -20.05 6.62
C ASP A 238 -17.76 -19.94 7.24
N ARG A 239 -16.93 -19.01 6.77
CA ARG A 239 -15.56 -18.80 7.31
C ARG A 239 -15.59 -18.08 8.65
N CYS A 240 -16.58 -17.20 8.84
CA CYS A 240 -16.79 -16.53 10.10
C CYS A 240 -18.27 -16.11 10.24
N PRO A 241 -19.15 -17.02 10.70
CA PRO A 241 -20.58 -16.79 10.69
C PRO A 241 -21.02 -15.52 11.42
N GLY A 242 -21.87 -14.73 10.77
CA GLY A 242 -22.37 -13.47 11.33
C GLY A 242 -21.34 -12.32 11.35
N LYS A 243 -20.19 -12.49 10.69
CA LYS A 243 -19.15 -11.46 10.56
C LYS A 243 -18.94 -11.05 9.11
N VAL A 244 -18.34 -9.87 8.96
CA VAL A 244 -17.88 -9.30 7.69
C VAL A 244 -16.40 -8.97 7.80
N LEU A 245 -15.70 -9.03 6.67
CA LEU A 245 -14.46 -8.30 6.48
C LEU A 245 -14.86 -6.84 6.21
N TYR A 246 -14.51 -5.97 7.16
CA TYR A 246 -14.77 -4.55 7.08
C TYR A 246 -13.47 -3.82 6.77
N GLU A 247 -13.46 -3.12 5.65
CA GLU A 247 -12.36 -2.27 5.20
C GLU A 247 -12.81 -0.83 5.35
N SER A 248 -12.04 -0.03 6.07
CA SER A 248 -12.27 1.40 6.28
C SER A 248 -11.03 2.17 5.86
N GLY A 249 -11.17 3.09 4.91
CA GLY A 249 -10.06 3.78 4.28
C GLY A 249 -10.38 5.25 4.02
N LEU A 250 -9.38 6.12 4.23
CA LEU A 250 -9.35 7.50 3.77
C LEU A 250 -8.02 7.75 3.07
N TYR A 251 -8.07 8.19 1.82
CA TYR A 251 -6.87 8.40 1.03
C TYR A 251 -6.93 9.66 0.16
N LEU A 252 -5.77 10.29 -0.03
CA LEU A 252 -5.56 11.42 -0.92
C LEU A 252 -4.76 10.97 -2.15
N VAL A 253 -5.46 10.81 -3.27
CA VAL A 253 -4.84 10.51 -4.56
C VAL A 253 -4.37 11.81 -5.20
N GLU A 254 -3.08 11.93 -5.45
CA GLU A 254 -2.52 13.00 -6.27
C GLU A 254 -1.36 12.53 -7.15
N GLN A 255 -1.01 13.37 -8.13
CA GLN A 255 0.14 13.08 -8.97
C GLN A 255 1.43 13.17 -8.14
N ILE A 256 2.30 12.17 -8.29
CA ILE A 256 3.63 12.11 -7.72
C ILE A 256 4.67 11.92 -8.85
N GLN A 257 5.92 12.24 -8.57
CA GLN A 257 7.03 12.05 -9.49
C GLN A 257 8.12 11.18 -8.86
N LEU A 258 8.50 10.09 -9.53
CA LEU A 258 9.64 9.27 -9.10
C LEU A 258 10.92 10.11 -9.09
N THR A 259 11.71 10.00 -8.03
CA THR A 259 12.96 10.79 -7.90
C THR A 259 14.11 10.24 -8.73
N ARG A 260 14.06 8.96 -9.14
CA ARG A 260 15.04 8.32 -10.03
C ARG A 260 14.88 8.74 -11.50
N ASN A 261 15.82 8.31 -12.35
CA ASN A 261 15.86 8.60 -13.79
C ASN A 261 15.40 7.37 -14.60
N PRO A 262 14.49 7.51 -15.58
CA PRO A 262 13.70 8.69 -15.95
C PRO A 262 12.77 9.15 -14.84
N ARG A 263 12.50 10.46 -14.81
CA ARG A 263 11.49 11.03 -13.93
C ARG A 263 10.11 10.74 -14.50
N ILE A 264 9.44 9.75 -13.93
CA ILE A 264 8.10 9.32 -14.33
C ILE A 264 7.08 9.92 -13.36
N SER A 265 5.95 10.37 -13.89
CA SER A 265 4.83 10.84 -13.08
C SER A 265 3.70 9.81 -13.05
N ILE A 266 3.22 9.48 -11.87
CA ILE A 266 2.10 8.54 -11.63
C ILE A 266 1.12 9.15 -10.63
N TRP A 267 -0.06 8.54 -10.48
CA TRP A 267 -1.03 8.90 -9.43
C TRP A 267 -0.89 7.92 -8.26
N SER A 268 -0.85 8.44 -7.04
CA SER A 268 -0.63 7.64 -5.83
C SER A 268 -1.28 8.25 -4.58
N ASP A 269 -1.41 7.43 -3.55
CA ASP A 269 -2.03 7.72 -2.25
C ASP A 269 -1.04 8.42 -1.31
N THR A 270 -0.83 9.72 -1.50
CA THR A 270 0.14 10.51 -0.72
C THR A 270 -0.23 10.73 0.75
N TRP A 271 -1.48 10.40 1.11
CA TRP A 271 -1.95 10.35 2.48
C TRP A 271 -2.95 9.20 2.55
N LEU A 272 -2.71 8.22 3.41
CA LEU A 272 -3.52 7.01 3.51
C LEU A 272 -3.71 6.67 4.98
N ARG A 273 -4.96 6.41 5.35
CA ARG A 273 -5.32 5.72 6.57
C ARG A 273 -6.27 4.61 6.19
N GLU A 274 -5.88 3.38 6.49
CA GLU A 274 -6.72 2.22 6.24
C GLU A 274 -6.69 1.28 7.43
N THR A 275 -7.80 0.58 7.62
CA THR A 275 -7.95 -0.43 8.65
C THR A 275 -8.83 -1.54 8.12
N THR A 276 -8.37 -2.76 8.31
CA THR A 276 -9.11 -3.96 7.93
C THR A 276 -9.40 -4.81 9.16
N LEU A 277 -10.68 -5.11 9.39
CA LEU A 277 -11.16 -5.78 10.59
C LEU A 277 -12.17 -6.89 10.26
N VAL A 278 -12.25 -7.90 11.13
CA VAL A 278 -13.33 -8.89 11.12
C VAL A 278 -14.32 -8.57 12.23
N VAL A 279 -15.49 -8.06 11.85
CA VAL A 279 -16.49 -7.49 12.79
C VAL A 279 -17.91 -7.91 12.43
N ALA A 280 -18.89 -7.61 13.30
CA ALA A 280 -20.30 -7.73 12.92
C ALA A 280 -20.64 -6.72 11.79
N PRO A 281 -21.64 -7.00 10.93
CA PRO A 281 -22.10 -6.03 9.93
C PRO A 281 -22.38 -4.66 10.54
N ARG A 282 -21.86 -3.61 9.92
CA ARG A 282 -22.00 -2.23 10.37
C ARG A 282 -23.36 -1.67 9.97
N SER A 283 -24.04 -1.04 10.92
CA SER A 283 -25.23 -0.23 10.67
C SER A 283 -24.88 1.06 9.92
N GLN A 284 -25.88 1.75 9.37
CA GLN A 284 -25.67 3.06 8.76
C GLN A 284 -25.04 4.05 9.74
N GLU A 285 -25.58 4.16 10.95
CA GLU A 285 -25.07 5.05 12.01
C GLU A 285 -23.59 4.77 12.35
N GLN A 286 -23.17 3.51 12.31
CA GLN A 286 -21.78 3.15 12.54
C GLN A 286 -20.88 3.57 11.38
N LEU A 287 -21.33 3.38 10.13
CA LEU A 287 -20.59 3.84 8.96
C LEU A 287 -20.46 5.37 8.92
N GLU A 288 -21.52 6.09 9.31
CA GLU A 288 -21.51 7.55 9.44
C GLU A 288 -20.51 8.00 10.53
N SER A 289 -20.52 7.35 11.68
CA SER A 289 -19.55 7.62 12.75
C SER A 289 -18.10 7.34 12.33
N ASP A 290 -17.86 6.24 11.62
CA ASP A 290 -16.53 5.86 11.12
C ASP A 290 -16.04 6.87 10.07
N GLN A 291 -16.91 7.29 9.14
CA GLN A 291 -16.62 8.37 8.19
C GLN A 291 -16.28 9.69 8.89
N ASP A 292 -17.12 10.10 9.85
CA ASP A 292 -16.93 11.35 10.57
C ASP A 292 -15.57 11.39 11.27
N ALA A 293 -15.15 10.27 11.86
CA ALA A 293 -13.85 10.13 12.51
C ALA A 293 -12.69 10.28 11.50
N LEU A 294 -12.75 9.58 10.38
CA LEU A 294 -11.74 9.67 9.31
C LEU A 294 -11.63 11.09 8.76
N LEU A 295 -12.76 11.68 8.37
CA LEU A 295 -12.80 13.01 7.77
C LEU A 295 -12.36 14.10 8.76
N ARG A 296 -12.74 13.98 10.04
CA ARG A 296 -12.30 14.93 11.07
C ARG A 296 -10.78 14.91 11.22
N GLN A 297 -10.15 13.74 11.27
CA GLN A 297 -8.69 13.63 11.33
C GLN A 297 -8.00 14.30 10.14
N PHE A 298 -8.54 14.13 8.93
CA PHE A 298 -8.02 14.79 7.73
C PHE A 298 -8.20 16.31 7.78
N ILE A 299 -9.39 16.79 8.14
CA ILE A 299 -9.67 18.23 8.30
C ILE A 299 -8.73 18.86 9.35
N ASP A 300 -8.54 18.19 10.48
CA ASP A 300 -7.63 18.66 11.54
C ASP A 300 -6.18 18.70 11.02
N SER A 301 -5.76 17.69 10.25
CA SER A 301 -4.44 17.66 9.59
C SER A 301 -4.28 18.74 8.51
N LEU A 302 -5.37 19.18 7.86
CA LEU A 302 -5.36 20.33 6.96
C LEU A 302 -5.18 21.64 7.73
N LYS A 303 -5.84 21.77 8.88
CA LYS A 303 -5.89 22.99 9.71
C LYS A 303 -4.68 23.20 10.61
N ALA A 304 -3.97 22.13 10.99
CA ALA A 304 -2.77 22.20 11.85
C ALA A 304 -1.53 22.83 11.17
N ARG A 305 -1.74 23.72 10.19
CA ARG A 305 -0.71 24.37 9.37
C ARG A 305 -0.58 25.85 9.66
#